data_AF-A0A7Z2YG11-F1
#
_entry.id   AF-A0A7Z2YG11-F1
#
_cell.length_a   1.000
_cell.length_b   1.000
_cell.length_c   1.000
_cell.angle_alpha   90.00
_cell.angle_beta   90.00
_cell.angle_gamma   90.00
#
_symmetry.space_group_name_H-M   'P 1'
#
loop_
_entity.id
_entity.type
_entity.pdbx_description
1 polymer ?
#
loop_
_entity_poly.entity_id
_entity_poly.type
_entity_poly.pdbx_seq_one_letter_code
_entity_poly.pdbx_strand_id
1 'polypeptide(L)'
;MSLVNLLQRQVETRASSACHNRNRNLPVDLGVSCFETIPDGVEFIKKHYLLDSKYSDYSVGVARITWNHDTRLWELRVPNEQSTQELLKWILYPYLSSSSDLTALIREVEKDPKDYFW
;
A
#
# COMPACT_ATOMS: atom_id res chain seq x y z
N MET A 1 -23.94 1.83 11.41
CA MET A 1 -23.01 2.15 10.30
C MET A 1 -22.51 3.58 10.47
N SER A 2 -21.30 3.83 11.00
CA SER A 2 -20.82 5.24 11.05
C SER A 2 -19.29 5.42 11.10
N LEU A 3 -18.56 4.66 11.93
CA LEU A 3 -17.10 4.88 12.09
C LEU A 3 -16.24 4.15 11.04
N VAL A 4 -16.55 2.89 10.75
CA VAL A 4 -15.77 2.06 9.80
C VAL A 4 -15.78 2.66 8.39
N ASN A 5 -16.92 3.21 7.94
CA ASN A 5 -17.02 3.86 6.63
C ASN A 5 -16.22 5.16 6.54
N LEU A 6 -16.08 5.90 7.65
CA LEU A 6 -15.35 7.16 7.65
C LEU A 6 -13.83 6.92 7.63
N LEU A 7 -13.34 5.96 8.44
CA LEU A 7 -11.94 5.56 8.44
C LEU A 7 -11.54 4.98 7.09
N GLN A 8 -12.39 4.12 6.50
CA GLN A 8 -12.19 3.57 5.16
C GLN A 8 -12.05 4.68 4.10
N ARG A 9 -13.00 5.62 4.05
CA ARG A 9 -12.94 6.74 3.10
C ARG A 9 -11.69 7.61 3.26
N GLN A 10 -11.25 7.82 4.50
CA GLN A 10 -10.05 8.59 4.77
C GLN A 10 -8.79 7.90 4.24
N VAL A 11 -8.68 6.59 4.44
CA VAL A 11 -7.54 5.83 3.91
C VAL A 11 -7.58 5.73 2.39
N GLU A 12 -8.75 5.53 1.79
CA GLU A 12 -8.93 5.51 0.33
C GLU A 12 -8.51 6.83 -0.32
N THR A 13 -8.97 7.95 0.24
CA THR A 13 -8.66 9.28 -0.29
C THR A 13 -7.16 9.57 -0.24
N ARG A 14 -6.51 9.19 0.86
CA ARG A 14 -5.06 9.37 1.03
C ARG A 14 -4.26 8.42 0.14
N ALA A 15 -4.65 7.16 0.05
CA ALA A 15 -4.02 6.17 -0.82
C ALA A 15 -4.10 6.58 -2.29
N SER A 16 -5.28 7.02 -2.73
CA SER A 16 -5.49 7.56 -4.08
C SER A 16 -4.56 8.75 -4.38
N SER A 17 -4.44 9.69 -3.43
CA SER A 17 -3.57 10.85 -3.58
C SER A 17 -2.09 10.45 -3.66
N ALA A 18 -1.65 9.52 -2.82
CA ALA A 18 -0.26 9.02 -2.83
C ALA A 18 0.07 8.27 -4.13
N CYS A 19 -0.81 7.37 -4.59
CA CYS A 19 -0.64 6.68 -5.86
C CYS A 19 -0.61 7.68 -7.03
N HIS A 20 -1.51 8.67 -7.04
CA HIS A 20 -1.53 9.69 -8.09
C HIS A 20 -0.24 10.51 -8.12
N ASN A 21 0.25 10.95 -6.95
CA ASN A 21 1.47 11.74 -6.83
C ASN A 21 2.71 10.96 -7.29
N ARG A 22 2.79 9.68 -6.93
CA ARG A 22 3.89 8.79 -7.33
C ARG A 22 3.86 8.49 -8.83
N ASN A 23 2.68 8.21 -9.38
CA ASN A 23 2.50 7.96 -10.82
C ASN A 23 2.77 9.18 -11.69
N ARG A 24 2.59 10.40 -11.16
CA ARG A 24 2.84 11.65 -11.91
C ARG A 24 4.31 11.83 -12.31
N ASN A 25 5.23 11.27 -11.53
CA ASN A 25 6.67 11.46 -11.71
C ASN A 25 7.37 10.21 -12.27
N LEU A 26 6.64 9.12 -12.50
CA LEU A 26 7.19 7.85 -13.00
C LEU A 26 6.71 7.59 -14.43
N PRO A 27 7.61 7.29 -15.38
CA PRO A 27 7.20 6.75 -16.67
C PRO A 27 6.47 5.42 -16.48
N VAL A 28 5.45 5.19 -17.30
CA VAL A 28 4.60 3.97 -17.29
C VAL A 28 5.41 2.67 -17.34
N ASP A 29 6.60 2.72 -17.93
CA ASP A 29 7.52 1.59 -18.07
C ASP A 29 8.14 1.12 -16.74
N LEU A 30 8.26 2.00 -15.74
CA LEU A 30 8.79 1.67 -14.40
C LEU A 30 7.72 1.09 -13.46
N GLY A 31 6.48 0.98 -13.93
CA GLY A 31 5.35 0.45 -13.16
C GLY A 31 4.45 1.55 -12.56
N VAL A 32 3.16 1.23 -12.48
CA VAL A 32 2.11 2.10 -11.94
C VAL A 32 1.80 1.67 -10.51
N SER A 33 1.82 2.65 -9.61
CA SER A 33 1.36 2.51 -8.23
C SER A 33 -0.16 2.50 -8.21
N CYS A 34 -0.76 1.43 -7.72
CA CYS A 34 -2.18 1.26 -7.52
C CYS A 34 -2.47 0.94 -6.05
N PHE A 35 -3.75 1.00 -5.68
CA PHE A 35 -4.22 0.51 -4.41
C PHE A 35 -5.51 -0.29 -4.61
N GLU A 36 -5.73 -1.29 -3.77
CA GLU A 36 -6.97 -2.04 -3.63
C GLU A 36 -7.55 -1.84 -2.23
N THR A 37 -8.87 -1.78 -2.17
CA THR A 37 -9.59 -1.56 -0.92
C THR A 37 -9.87 -2.90 -0.25
N ILE A 38 -9.41 -3.01 1.00
CA ILE A 38 -9.61 -4.20 1.82
C ILE A 38 -10.50 -3.84 3.02
N PRO A 39 -11.18 -4.80 3.64
CA PRO A 39 -11.94 -4.52 4.86
C PRO A 39 -11.02 -3.92 5.92
N ASP A 40 -11.41 -2.75 6.42
CA ASP A 40 -10.69 -1.98 7.45
C ASP A 40 -9.30 -1.46 6.96
N GLY A 41 -9.11 -1.25 5.66
CA GLY A 41 -7.80 -0.80 5.16
C GLY A 41 -7.66 -0.65 3.64
N VAL A 42 -6.40 -0.54 3.21
CA VAL A 42 -6.00 -0.52 1.80
C VAL A 42 -4.73 -1.34 1.60
N GLU A 43 -4.61 -1.96 0.44
CA GLU A 43 -3.39 -2.62 -0.02
C GLU A 43 -2.82 -1.85 -1.21
N PHE A 44 -1.55 -1.47 -1.15
CA PHE A 44 -0.80 -0.88 -2.24
C PHE A 44 -0.20 -1.97 -3.12
N ILE A 45 -0.32 -1.77 -4.42
CA ILE A 45 0.07 -2.72 -5.44
C ILE A 45 0.89 -1.99 -6.49
N LYS A 46 2.03 -2.57 -6.86
CA LYS A 46 2.84 -2.13 -7.99
C LYS A 46 2.47 -2.98 -9.21
N LYS A 47 1.95 -2.36 -10.26
CA LYS A 47 1.62 -3.01 -11.53
C LYS A 47 2.66 -2.69 -12.57
N HIS A 48 3.27 -3.70 -13.18
CA HIS A 48 4.18 -3.49 -14.32
C HIS A 48 3.43 -3.71 -15.64
N TYR A 49 3.67 -2.80 -16.59
CA TYR A 49 3.13 -2.88 -17.95
C TYR A 49 4.32 -3.04 -18.89
N LEU A 50 4.26 -4.06 -19.76
CA LEU A 50 5.21 -4.16 -20.88
C LEU A 50 4.82 -3.13 -21.94
N LEU A 51 5.83 -2.47 -22.52
CA LEU A 51 5.72 -1.36 -23.47
C LEU A 51 4.79 -1.63 -24.69
N ASP A 52 4.52 -2.90 -25.01
CA ASP A 52 3.67 -3.31 -26.16
C ASP A 52 2.33 -3.95 -25.76
N SER A 53 2.04 -4.11 -24.45
CA SER A 53 0.90 -4.91 -24.00
C SER A 53 -0.19 -4.07 -23.31
N LYS A 54 -1.44 -4.24 -23.76
CA LYS A 54 -2.64 -3.67 -23.11
C LYS A 54 -2.94 -4.26 -21.73
N TYR A 55 -2.26 -5.34 -21.35
CA TYR A 55 -2.46 -6.08 -20.10
C TYR A 55 -1.25 -5.93 -19.19
N SER A 56 -1.51 -5.74 -17.89
CA SER A 56 -0.48 -5.75 -16.85
C SER A 56 0.17 -7.13 -16.80
N ASP A 57 1.50 -7.19 -16.90
CA ASP A 57 2.25 -8.45 -16.97
C ASP A 57 2.25 -9.17 -15.61
N TYR A 58 2.44 -8.41 -14.53
CA TYR A 58 2.28 -8.88 -13.17
C TYR A 58 2.01 -7.72 -12.20
N SER A 59 1.29 -8.03 -11.11
CA SER A 59 0.95 -7.10 -10.03
C SER A 59 1.55 -7.64 -8.73
N VAL A 60 2.31 -6.82 -8.00
CA VAL A 60 2.93 -7.19 -6.74
C VAL A 60 2.33 -6.32 -5.64
N GLY A 61 1.73 -6.93 -4.61
CA GLY A 61 1.32 -6.21 -3.41
C GLY A 61 2.57 -5.79 -2.63
N VAL A 62 2.76 -4.48 -2.41
CA VAL A 62 3.99 -3.93 -1.83
C VAL A 62 3.80 -3.47 -0.38
N ALA A 63 2.61 -3.01 -0.04
CA ALA A 63 2.31 -2.53 1.31
C ALA A 63 0.84 -2.75 1.62
N ARG A 64 0.51 -2.99 2.88
CA ARG A 64 -0.87 -3.10 3.34
C ARG A 64 -1.05 -2.26 4.60
N ILE A 65 -1.98 -1.32 4.56
CA ILE A 65 -2.37 -0.51 5.70
C ILE A 65 -3.73 -0.99 6.19
N THR A 66 -3.79 -1.49 7.42
CA THR A 66 -5.03 -1.92 8.06
C THR A 66 -5.24 -1.18 9.36
N TRP A 67 -6.46 -0.80 9.65
CA TRP A 67 -6.84 -0.35 10.96
C TRP A 67 -6.93 -1.55 11.89
N ASN A 68 -6.47 -1.36 13.13
CA ASN A 68 -6.56 -2.36 14.17
C ASN A 68 -7.59 -1.87 15.19
N HIS A 69 -8.75 -2.51 15.23
CA HIS A 69 -9.84 -2.15 16.14
C HIS A 69 -9.48 -2.31 17.63
N ASP A 70 -8.54 -3.21 17.95
CA ASP A 70 -8.14 -3.53 19.32
C ASP A 70 -7.23 -2.44 19.89
N THR A 71 -6.22 -2.05 19.12
CA THR A 71 -5.25 -1.01 19.51
C THR A 71 -5.69 0.41 19.11
N ARG A 72 -6.69 0.54 18.22
CA ARG A 72 -7.13 1.80 17.59
C ARG A 72 -6.00 2.54 16.89
N LEU A 73 -5.11 1.78 16.26
CA LEU A 73 -3.99 2.29 15.47
C LEU A 73 -4.05 1.73 14.05
N TRP A 74 -3.51 2.47 13.11
CA TRP A 74 -3.21 1.95 11.79
C TRP A 74 -1.95 1.10 11.86
N GLU A 75 -1.95 -0.05 11.21
CA GLU A 75 -0.81 -0.95 11.08
C GLU A 75 -0.35 -1.00 9.64
N LEU A 76 0.95 -0.96 9.43
CA LEU A 76 1.58 -1.09 8.12
C LEU A 76 2.28 -2.45 8.05
N ARG A 77 1.90 -3.22 7.04
CA ARG A 77 2.44 -4.54 6.75
C ARG A 77 3.08 -4.57 5.37
N VAL A 78 4.15 -5.33 5.25
CA VAL A 78 4.87 -5.57 3.99
C VAL A 78 4.89 -7.06 3.69
N PRO A 79 4.90 -7.46 2.41
CA PRO A 79 5.13 -8.85 2.05
C PRO A 79 6.53 -9.26 2.52
N ASN A 80 6.65 -10.42 3.16
CA ASN A 80 7.96 -10.98 3.49
C ASN A 80 8.58 -11.61 2.24
N GLU A 81 9.65 -11.00 1.73
CA GLU A 81 10.39 -11.48 0.56
C GLU A 81 10.95 -12.90 0.72
N GLN A 82 11.13 -13.38 1.95
CA GLN A 82 11.62 -14.73 2.23
C GLN A 82 10.53 -15.80 2.20
N SER A 83 9.26 -15.44 1.99
CA SER A 83 8.17 -16.41 1.95
C SER A 83 7.94 -16.90 0.52
N THR A 84 8.04 -18.21 0.33
CA THR A 84 7.68 -18.89 -0.93
C THR A 84 6.26 -18.50 -1.35
N GLN A 85 6.03 -18.30 -2.64
CA GLN A 85 4.81 -17.75 -3.26
C GLN A 85 3.49 -18.40 -2.77
N GLU A 86 3.51 -19.59 -2.18
CA GLU A 86 2.34 -20.28 -1.65
C GLU A 86 1.85 -19.74 -0.28
N LEU A 87 2.67 -18.99 0.45
CA LEU A 87 2.32 -18.39 1.75
C LEU A 87 2.91 -16.98 1.87
N LEU A 88 2.38 -16.01 1.13
CA LEU A 88 2.72 -14.59 1.31
C LEU A 88 2.44 -14.17 2.77
N LYS A 89 3.48 -14.22 3.62
CA LYS A 89 3.39 -13.77 5.01
C LYS A 89 3.54 -12.26 5.03
N TRP A 90 2.48 -11.58 5.43
CA TRP A 90 2.51 -10.15 5.72
C TRP A 90 3.14 -9.92 7.10
N ILE A 91 4.27 -9.23 7.13
CA ILE A 91 4.97 -8.88 8.36
C ILE A 91 4.77 -7.39 8.66
N LEU A 92 4.79 -7.03 9.94
CA LEU A 92 4.75 -5.61 10.33
C LEU A 92 6.02 -4.91 9.83
N TYR A 93 5.85 -3.70 9.32
CA TYR A 93 6.96 -2.90 8.84
C TYR A 93 7.89 -2.53 10.02
N PRO A 94 9.20 -2.84 9.98
CA PRO A 94 10.06 -2.78 11.16
C PRO A 94 10.31 -1.37 11.70
N TYR A 95 10.18 -0.33 10.87
CA TYR A 95 10.46 1.06 11.28
C TYR A 95 9.21 1.81 11.77
N LEU A 96 8.08 1.58 11.12
CA LEU A 96 6.81 2.22 11.42
C LEU A 96 5.68 1.20 11.27
N SER A 97 5.66 0.24 12.20
CA SER A 97 4.75 -0.90 12.21
C SER A 97 3.31 -0.50 12.50
N SER A 98 3.11 0.49 13.38
CA SER A 98 1.80 1.05 13.67
C SER A 98 1.86 2.52 14.06
N SER A 99 0.80 3.27 13.75
CA SER A 99 0.68 4.69 14.06
C SER A 99 -0.78 5.10 14.18
N SER A 100 -1.09 6.07 15.03
CA SER A 100 -2.40 6.72 15.07
C SER A 100 -2.58 7.68 13.88
N ASP A 101 -1.48 8.23 13.36
CA ASP A 101 -1.49 9.14 12.24
C ASP A 101 -1.34 8.39 10.92
N LEU A 102 -2.43 8.32 10.16
CA LEU A 102 -2.46 7.70 8.85
C LEU A 102 -1.57 8.42 7.83
N THR A 103 -1.39 9.75 7.97
CA THR A 103 -0.58 10.54 7.05
C THR A 103 0.89 10.14 7.16
N ALA A 104 1.36 9.81 8.37
CA ALA A 104 2.70 9.30 8.60
C ALA A 104 2.95 7.99 7.85
N LEU A 105 2.03 7.03 7.93
CA LEU A 105 2.14 5.75 7.21
C LEU A 105 2.10 5.94 5.70
N ILE A 106 1.18 6.77 5.20
CA ILE A 106 1.04 7.05 3.76
C ILE A 106 2.29 7.75 3.22
N ARG A 107 2.90 8.67 3.99
CA ARG A 107 4.15 9.34 3.60
C ARG A 107 5.33 8.38 3.57
N GLU A 108 5.38 7.43 4.50
CA GLU A 108 6.41 6.39 4.52
C GLU A 108 6.31 5.53 3.25
N VAL A 109 5.10 5.10 2.88
CA VAL A 109 4.86 4.36 1.63
C VAL A 109 5.11 5.23 0.40
N GLU A 110 4.72 6.52 0.40
CA GLU A 110 4.89 7.41 -0.76
C GLU A 110 6.37 7.71 -1.03
N LYS A 111 7.11 8.13 0.00
CA LYS A 111 8.51 8.53 -0.13
C LYS A 111 9.45 7.34 -0.22
N ASP A 112 9.07 6.24 0.43
CA ASP A 112 9.86 5.02 0.56
C ASP A 112 11.36 5.30 0.76
N PRO A 113 11.75 5.99 1.84
CA PRO A 113 13.14 6.38 2.07
C PRO A 113 14.07 5.19 2.28
N LYS A 114 13.52 3.98 2.44
CA LYS A 114 14.24 2.73 2.68
C LYS A 114 14.24 1.78 1.48
N ASP A 115 13.62 2.18 0.36
CA ASP A 115 13.48 1.35 -0.85
C ASP A 115 12.85 -0.02 -0.54
N TYR A 116 11.90 -0.04 0.40
CA TYR A 116 11.29 -1.25 0.94
C TYR A 116 9.95 -1.57 0.27
N PHE A 117 9.36 -0.60 -0.45
CA PHE A 117 8.03 -0.71 -1.05
C PHE A 117 8.07 -0.65 -2.58
N TRP A 118 8.92 0.18 -3.18
CA TRP A 118 8.82 0.47 -4.62
C TRP A 118 10.11 0.27 -5.40
#